data_AF-A0A971EGB4-F1
#
_entry.id   AF-A0A971EGB4-F1
#
_cell.length_a   1.000
_cell.length_b   1.000
_cell.length_c   1.000
_cell.angle_alpha   90.00
_cell.angle_beta   90.00
_cell.angle_gamma   90.00
#
_symmetry.space_group_name_H-M   'P 1'
#
loop_
_entity.id
_entity.type
_entity.pdbx_description
1 polymer ?
#
loop_
_entity_poly.entity_id
_entity_poly.type
_entity_poly.pdbx_seq_one_letter_code
_entity_poly.pdbx_strand_id
1 'polypeptide(L)' 'MDIKKIGVLGAGTMGAGIAQVSAEAGYKVVLVDVVPGAVEKAVNSMNKAWGKAVEKGKVTAEAVEKFNALIATGSDNSA' A
#
# COMPACT_ATOMS: atom_id res chain seq x y z
N MET A 1 2.22 23.70 -0.61
CA MET A 1 2.42 22.66 0.43
C MET A 1 2.82 21.39 -0.29
N ASP A 2 3.86 20.71 0.19
CA ASP A 2 4.40 19.49 -0.43
C ASP A 2 4.15 18.29 0.48
N ILE A 3 3.47 17.26 -0.02
CA ILE A 3 3.07 16.09 0.77
C ILE A 3 4.19 15.05 0.68
N LYS A 4 4.94 14.89 1.76
CA LYS A 4 6.10 13.97 1.80
C LYS A 4 5.75 12.54 2.20
N LYS A 5 4.67 12.34 2.97
CA LYS A 5 4.30 11.05 3.56
C LYS A 5 2.81 11.03 3.91
N ILE A 6 2.15 9.91 3.64
CA ILE A 6 0.72 9.68 3.86
C ILE A 6 0.56 8.58 4.90
N GLY A 7 -0.21 8.83 5.95
CA GLY A 7 -0.61 7.80 6.91
C GLY A 7 -2.02 7.31 6.60
N VAL A 8 -2.21 6.00 6.50
CA VAL A 8 -3.50 5.34 6.30
C VAL A 8 -3.79 4.49 7.53
N LEU A 9 -4.84 4.87 8.25
CA LEU A 9 -5.31 4.17 9.44
C LEU A 9 -6.46 3.24 9.05
N GLY A 10 -6.26 1.94 9.28
CA GLY A 10 -7.14 0.87 8.83
C GLY A 10 -6.64 0.24 7.54
N ALA A 11 -6.46 -1.08 7.55
CA ALA A 11 -6.02 -1.93 6.45
C ALA A 11 -7.19 -2.78 5.88
N GLY A 12 -8.42 -2.33 6.06
CA GLY A 12 -9.58 -2.87 5.35
C GLY A 12 -9.56 -2.55 3.85
N THR A 13 -10.62 -2.92 3.13
CA THR A 13 -10.72 -2.75 1.67
C THR A 13 -10.43 -1.32 1.20
N MET A 14 -11.00 -0.32 1.88
CA MET A 14 -10.76 1.09 1.53
C MET A 14 -9.33 1.53 1.85
N GLY A 15 -8.80 1.13 3.02
CA GLY A 15 -7.45 1.50 3.43
C GLY A 15 -6.38 0.92 2.51
N ALA A 16 -6.53 -0.35 2.12
CA ALA A 16 -5.69 -0.98 1.11
C ALA A 16 -5.77 -0.23 -0.24
N GLY A 17 -6.97 0.14 -0.68
CA GLY A 17 -7.16 0.91 -1.91
C GLY A 17 -6.50 2.30 -1.87
N ILE A 18 -6.67 3.03 -0.77
CA ILE A 18 -6.05 4.35 -0.57
C ILE A 18 -4.52 4.22 -0.54
N ALA A 19 -3.99 3.22 0.16
CA ALA A 19 -2.56 2.97 0.21
C ALA A 19 -2.00 2.63 -1.18
N GLN A 20 -2.71 1.80 -1.94
CA GLN A 20 -2.33 1.42 -3.29
C GLN A 20 -2.24 2.64 -4.22
N VAL A 21 -3.30 3.45 -4.33
CA VAL A 21 -3.31 4.61 -5.26
C VAL A 21 -2.31 5.68 -4.83
N SER A 22 -2.07 5.81 -3.53
CA SER A 22 -1.08 6.76 -2.99
C SER A 22 0.35 6.33 -3.35
N ALA A 23 0.66 5.04 -3.24
CA ALA A 23 1.96 4.49 -3.63
C ALA A 23 2.16 4.56 -5.16
N GLU A 24 1.11 4.29 -5.94
CA GLU A 24 1.12 4.44 -7.41
C GLU A 24 1.38 5.89 -7.84
N ALA A 25 0.88 6.86 -7.07
CA ALA A 25 1.15 8.28 -7.27
C ALA A 25 2.55 8.73 -6.79
N GLY A 26 3.36 7.81 -6.24
CA GLY A 26 4.75 8.08 -5.82
C GLY A 26 4.90 8.58 -4.39
N TYR A 27 3.84 8.58 -3.59
CA TYR A 27 3.93 8.99 -2.18
C TYR A 27 4.41 7.86 -1.29
N LYS A 28 5.17 8.22 -0.25
CA LYS A 28 5.48 7.28 0.84
C LYS A 28 4.24 7.08 1.69
N VAL A 29 3.82 5.83 1.89
CA VAL A 29 2.61 5.47 2.62
C VAL A 29 2.99 4.67 3.86
N VAL A 30 2.35 4.97 5.00
CA VAL A 30 2.35 4.10 6.17
C VAL A 30 0.96 3.55 6.35
N LEU A 31 0.82 2.24 6.23
CA LEU A 31 -0.43 1.52 6.47
C LEU A 31 -0.40 0.91 7.87
N VAL A 32 -1.34 1.33 8.71
CA VAL A 32 -1.43 0.88 10.11
C VAL A 32 -2.79 0.29 10.38
N ASP A 33 -2.82 -0.84 11.07
CA ASP A 33 -4.06 -1.41 11.62
C ASP A 33 -3.79 -2.02 13.00
N VAL A 34 -4.77 -1.96 13.88
CA VAL A 34 -4.72 -2.55 15.22
C VAL A 34 -4.99 -4.05 15.21
N VAL A 35 -5.62 -4.55 14.14
CA VAL A 35 -5.96 -5.97 14.00
C VAL A 35 -4.75 -6.74 13.45
N PRO A 36 -4.24 -7.75 14.19
CA PRO A 36 -3.15 -8.59 13.72
C PRO A 36 -3.47 -9.23 12.36
N GLY A 37 -2.52 -9.18 11.43
CA GLY A 37 -2.65 -9.74 10.08
C GLY A 37 -3.57 -8.97 9.13
N ALA A 38 -4.23 -7.88 9.55
CA ALA A 38 -5.01 -7.05 8.63
C ALA A 38 -4.12 -6.34 7.60
N VAL A 39 -2.98 -5.81 8.04
CA VAL A 39 -2.01 -5.15 7.16
C VAL A 39 -1.41 -6.13 6.15
N GLU A 40 -1.09 -7.36 6.57
CA GLU A 40 -0.59 -8.42 5.68
C GLU A 40 -1.63 -8.79 4.62
N LYS A 41 -2.91 -8.91 5.01
CA LYS A 41 -4.02 -9.14 4.07
C LYS A 41 -4.17 -8.00 3.07
N ALA A 42 -4.02 -6.75 3.50
CA ALA A 42 -4.04 -5.59 2.63
C ALA A 42 -2.88 -5.61 1.62
N VAL A 43 -1.65 -5.83 2.08
CA VAL A 43 -0.46 -5.94 1.20
C VAL A 43 -0.62 -7.07 0.19
N ASN A 44 -1.08 -8.23 0.63
CA ASN A 44 -1.36 -9.35 -0.27
C ASN A 44 -2.45 -9.02 -1.31
N SER A 45 -3.46 -8.24 -0.93
CA SER A 45 -4.51 -7.81 -1.85
C SER A 45 -4.00 -6.80 -2.88
N MET A 46 -3.17 -5.83 -2.46
CA MET A 46 -2.50 -4.89 -3.37
C MET A 46 -1.59 -5.62 -4.36
N ASN A 47 -0.77 -6.56 -3.89
CA ASN A 47 0.11 -7.36 -4.75
C ASN A 47 -0.68 -8.19 -5.78
N LYS A 48 -1.83 -8.76 -5.41
CA LYS A 48 -2.73 -9.43 -6.35
C LYS A 48 -3.31 -8.47 -7.39
N ALA A 49 -3.69 -7.25 -6.98
CA ALA A 49 -4.21 -6.24 -7.89
C ALA A 49 -3.15 -5.79 -8.90
N TRP A 50 -1.93 -5.55 -8.43
CA TRP A 50 -0.78 -5.21 -9.26
C TRP A 50 -0.37 -6.35 -10.20
N GLY A 51 -0.33 -7.60 -9.75
CA GLY A 51 -0.07 -8.75 -10.63
C GLY A 51 -1.05 -8.81 -11.80
N LYS A 52 -2.34 -8.63 -11.53
CA LYS A 52 -3.37 -8.54 -12.59
C LYS A 52 -3.18 -7.32 -13.51
N ALA A 53 -2.66 -6.21 -12.99
CA ALA A 53 -2.37 -5.03 -13.78
C ALA A 53 -1.13 -5.23 -14.68
N VAL A 54 -0.13 -5.98 -14.22
CA VAL A 54 1.03 -6.40 -15.01
C VAL A 54 0.61 -7.35 -16.14
N GLU A 55 -0.20 -8.36 -15.85
CA GLU A 55 -0.75 -9.29 -16.86
C GLU A 55 -1.53 -8.55 -17.96
N LYS A 56 -2.21 -7.46 -17.60
CA LYS A 56 -2.96 -6.59 -18.52
C LYS A 56 -2.08 -5.54 -19.21
N GLY A 57 -0.78 -5.51 -18.95
CA GLY A 57 0.15 -4.53 -19.53
C GLY A 57 -0.06 -3.09 -19.07
N LYS A 58 -0.79 -2.87 -17.95
CA LYS A 58 -1.08 -1.52 -17.44
C LYS A 58 0.06 -0.92 -16.59
N VAL A 59 0.84 -1.79 -15.95
CA VAL A 59 2.00 -1.43 -15.12
C VAL A 59 3.12 -2.46 -15.35
N THR A 60 4.37 -2.07 -15.14
CA THR A 60 5.51 -2.99 -15.25
C THR A 60 5.80 -3.65 -13.90
N ALA A 61 6.46 -4.82 -13.91
CA ALA A 61 6.89 -5.47 -12.67
C ALA A 61 7.80 -4.56 -11.82
N GLU A 62 8.70 -3.81 -12.48
CA GLU A 62 9.57 -2.83 -11.84
C GLU A 62 8.78 -1.70 -11.14
N ALA A 63 7.66 -1.27 -11.72
CA ALA A 63 6.80 -0.27 -11.09
C ALA A 63 6.14 -0.84 -9.83
N VAL A 64 5.71 -2.10 -9.86
CA VAL A 64 5.13 -2.80 -8.71
C VAL A 64 6.13 -2.94 -7.57
N GLU A 65 7.40 -3.23 -7.86
CA GLU A 65 8.46 -3.23 -6.85
C GLU A 65 8.65 -1.85 -6.22
N LYS A 66 8.63 -0.79 -7.03
CA LYS A 66 8.69 0.60 -6.53
C LYS A 66 7.51 0.93 -5.63
N PHE A 67 6.29 0.56 -6.02
CA PHE A 67 5.10 0.82 -5.21
C PHE A 67 5.16 0.09 -3.88
N ASN A 68 5.59 -1.18 -3.86
CA ASN A 68 5.82 -1.91 -2.62
C ASN A 68 6.86 -1.24 -1.73
N ALA A 69 7.97 -0.75 -2.30
CA ALA A 69 9.01 -0.07 -1.54
C ALA A 69 8.54 1.26 -0.90
N LEU A 70 7.45 1.85 -1.40
CA LEU A 70 6.85 3.06 -0.85
C LEU A 70 5.88 2.79 0.31
N ILE A 71 5.45 1.54 0.51
CA ILE A 71 4.50 1.17 1.56
C ILE A 71 5.26 0.60 2.76
N ALA A 72 5.22 1.33 3.87
CA ALA A 72 5.62 0.83 5.18
C ALA A 72 4.40 0.30 5.93
N THR A 73 4.55 -0.82 6.62
CA THR A 73 3.50 -1.44 7.43
C THR A 73 3.79 -1.23 8.91
N GLY A 74 2.74 -1.00 9.71
CA GLY A 74 2.83 -0.91 11.16
C GLY A 74 1.65 -1.59 11.82
N SER A 75 1.88 -2.27 12.94
CA SER A 75 0.83 -2.95 13.72
C SER A 75 0.66 -2.40 15.13
N ASP A 76 1.44 -1.37 15.50
CA ASP A 76 1.38 -0.73 16.81
C ASP A 76 1.83 0.73 16.69
N ASN A 77 1.15 1.61 17.42
CA ASN A 77 1.45 3.05 17.49
C ASN A 77 1.99 3.42 18.88
N SER A 78 2.52 2.44 19.63
CA SER A 78 3.24 2.67 20.88
C SER A 78 4.54 3.43 20.58
N ALA A 79 4.47 4.74 20.82
CA ALA A 79 5.64 5.60 21.03
C ALA A 79 6.40 5.16 22.29
#